data_AF-A0A935C917-F1
#
_entry.id   AF-A0A935C917-F1
#
_cell.length_a   1.000
_cell.length_b   1.000
_cell.length_c   1.000
_cell.angle_alpha   90.00
_cell.angle_beta   90.00
_cell.angle_gamma   90.00
#
_symmetry.space_group_name_H-M   'P 1'
#
loop_
_entity.id
_entity.type
_entity.pdbx_description
1 polymer ?
#
loop_
_entity_poly.entity_id
_entity_poly.type
_entity_poly.pdbx_seq_one_letter_code
_entity_poly.pdbx_strand_id
1 'polypeptide(L)'
;MAKLKNIIMQLSDADYQAIYDSLSTGGADKSAYLLKSMRESYSGDHTLMNELEVNTNAYYTLRSRLNQKIEEYLLQQMENPRTDILKKVANINEILFTKKKAIAIATLKKLEKELIDYDLSNELTVVYKALKKLHHNTEEYFQYSQLYNKHVAYMLAVDKAEDLLSSYFIKFGNYSLTGDSVNKLELELLNKEMANICRLYDSHRLYIYKNCMNVYHRLFVEEDESNADLEPIEDILNKAEEIFALYSLDSIYFHLKLVYEFLKLEYYNHYTLYRKADNYYEEVNESCDTFLSNFTLYTYPAQFLITKIERKKRQPEGLPLSEENQAIFQDFEPDRDNLPQYITYVTYRALSCYFDNKFDEAAKWFNNLLNDVSLKKYQNSQLEIKTLLALQYCLVKDYELFNQLINSIQRQIRILGKDNCVNIQLLNKIMKISLSESKRNKREKIGEMAKVFNSLKPEQHFSPTLLININDELINKLV
;
A
#
# COMPACT_ATOMS: atom_id res chain seq x y z
N MET A 1 -19.20 2.57 1.76
CA MET A 1 -20.54 2.63 2.42
C MET A 1 -20.57 1.92 3.77
N ALA A 2 -19.92 0.76 3.96
CA ALA A 2 -20.04 -0.04 5.18
C ALA A 2 -19.11 0.37 6.34
N LYS A 3 -17.91 0.93 6.10
CA LYS A 3 -16.89 1.15 7.14
C LYS A 3 -17.24 2.14 8.23
N LEU A 4 -17.50 3.41 7.90
CA LEU A 4 -17.86 4.41 8.91
C LEU A 4 -19.12 3.99 9.68
N LYS A 5 -20.11 3.42 8.97
CA LYS A 5 -21.32 2.88 9.58
C LYS A 5 -21.02 1.70 10.53
N ASN A 6 -20.15 0.76 10.14
CA ASN A 6 -19.73 -0.36 10.97
C ASN A 6 -18.93 0.11 12.19
N ILE A 7 -18.02 1.08 12.03
CA ILE A 7 -17.27 1.70 13.13
C ILE A 7 -18.26 2.35 14.11
N ILE A 8 -19.21 3.16 13.62
CA ILE A 8 -20.24 3.81 14.44
C ILE A 8 -21.14 2.79 15.15
N MET A 9 -21.46 1.67 14.50
CA MET A 9 -22.21 0.57 15.10
C MET A 9 -21.42 -0.22 16.15
N GLN A 10 -20.08 -0.25 16.04
CA GLN A 10 -19.19 -0.91 16.99
C GLN A 10 -18.79 -0.01 18.17
N LEU A 11 -19.05 1.29 18.10
CA LEU A 11 -18.86 2.19 19.24
C LEU A 11 -19.75 1.78 20.42
N SER A 12 -19.16 1.77 21.62
CA SER A 12 -19.93 1.62 22.86
C SER A 12 -20.91 2.79 23.01
N ASP A 13 -22.00 2.59 23.77
CA ASP A 13 -22.97 3.66 24.01
C ASP A 13 -22.36 4.89 24.70
N ALA A 14 -21.35 4.67 25.54
CA ALA A 14 -20.61 5.74 26.20
C ALA A 14 -19.76 6.56 25.21
N ASP A 15 -19.04 5.88 24.30
CA ASP A 15 -18.17 6.54 23.31
C ASP A 15 -18.98 7.27 22.25
N TYR A 16 -20.07 6.66 21.78
CA TYR A 16 -21.00 7.33 20.87
C TYR A 16 -21.55 8.62 21.47
N GLN A 17 -22.00 8.57 22.72
CA GLN A 17 -22.60 9.74 23.37
C GLN A 17 -21.55 10.85 23.55
N ALA A 18 -20.33 10.51 23.94
CA ALA A 18 -19.24 11.47 24.09
C ALA A 18 -18.88 12.17 22.76
N ILE A 19 -18.82 11.42 21.66
CA ILE A 19 -18.54 11.98 20.32
C ILE A 19 -19.72 12.85 19.85
N TYR A 20 -20.96 12.38 20.04
CA TYR A 20 -22.16 13.12 19.68
C TYR A 20 -22.27 14.45 20.44
N ASP A 21 -22.00 14.44 21.75
CA ASP A 21 -22.04 15.63 22.59
C ASP A 21 -20.91 16.61 22.21
N SER A 22 -19.72 16.11 21.88
CA SER A 22 -18.59 16.91 21.38
C SER A 22 -18.87 17.58 20.02
N LEU A 23 -19.58 16.89 19.13
CA LEU A 23 -19.99 17.45 17.84
C LEU A 23 -21.10 18.49 17.99
N SER A 24 -22.09 18.21 18.84
CA SER A 24 -23.25 19.10 19.07
C SER A 24 -22.84 20.38 19.81
N THR A 25 -21.98 20.28 20.83
CA THR A 25 -21.46 21.46 21.55
C THR A 25 -20.44 22.26 20.75
N GLY A 26 -19.77 21.63 19.79
CA GLY A 26 -18.78 22.26 18.90
C GLY A 26 -19.37 22.98 17.67
N GLY A 27 -20.70 23.08 17.55
CA GLY A 27 -21.37 23.74 16.41
C GLY A 27 -21.33 22.94 15.10
N ALA A 28 -21.09 21.62 15.17
CA ALA A 28 -21.02 20.73 14.01
C ALA A 28 -22.32 19.91 13.85
N ASP A 29 -23.47 20.59 13.87
CA ASP A 29 -24.81 19.97 13.90
C ASP A 29 -25.06 18.99 12.74
N LYS A 30 -24.55 19.30 11.54
CA LYS A 30 -24.66 18.41 10.37
C LYS A 30 -23.86 17.11 10.54
N SER A 31 -22.69 17.16 11.19
CA SER A 31 -21.89 15.97 11.49
C SER A 31 -22.50 15.16 12.64
N ALA A 32 -23.09 15.82 13.64
CA ALA A 32 -23.83 15.15 14.71
C ALA A 32 -25.08 14.43 14.17
N TYR A 33 -25.83 15.07 13.27
CA TYR A 33 -26.96 14.45 12.58
C TYR A 33 -26.49 13.26 11.73
N LEU A 34 -25.41 13.39 10.97
CA LEU A 34 -24.84 12.30 10.17
C LEU A 34 -24.46 11.08 11.04
N LEU A 35 -23.79 11.31 12.18
CA LEU A 35 -23.43 10.28 13.16
C LEU A 35 -24.67 9.55 13.70
N LYS A 36 -25.69 10.31 14.11
CA LYS A 36 -26.95 9.77 14.62
C LYS A 36 -27.70 8.95 13.57
N SER A 37 -27.86 9.50 12.37
CA SER A 37 -28.58 8.84 11.28
C SER A 37 -27.87 7.58 10.79
N MET A 38 -26.53 7.53 10.86
CA MET A 38 -25.76 6.32 10.56
C MET A 38 -25.90 5.22 11.64
N ARG A 39 -26.12 5.59 12.91
CA ARG A 39 -26.32 4.62 14.02
C ARG A 39 -27.76 4.12 14.13
N GLU A 40 -28.74 5.01 13.93
CA GLU A 40 -30.16 4.72 14.18
C GLU A 40 -30.94 4.30 12.92
N SER A 41 -30.47 4.67 11.72
CA SER A 41 -31.25 4.49 10.47
C SER A 41 -30.53 3.66 9.39
N TYR A 42 -31.32 2.86 8.65
CA TYR A 42 -30.89 2.10 7.46
C TYR A 42 -31.07 2.89 6.15
N SER A 43 -30.92 4.21 6.20
CA SER A 43 -31.07 5.09 5.03
C SER A 43 -29.84 4.99 4.12
N GLY A 44 -30.04 5.02 2.80
CA GLY A 44 -28.95 5.08 1.82
C GLY A 44 -28.31 6.48 1.74
N ASP A 45 -27.08 6.56 1.22
CA ASP A 45 -26.33 7.82 1.14
C ASP A 45 -27.12 8.93 0.42
N HIS A 46 -27.87 8.62 -0.65
CA HIS A 46 -28.70 9.59 -1.37
C HIS A 46 -29.84 10.18 -0.52
N THR A 47 -30.46 9.39 0.36
CA THR A 47 -31.50 9.89 1.28
C THR A 47 -30.89 10.79 2.35
N LEU A 48 -29.72 10.43 2.88
CA LEU A 48 -29.01 11.24 3.88
C LEU A 48 -28.50 12.56 3.30
N MET A 49 -28.02 12.58 2.05
CA MET A 49 -27.63 13.80 1.36
C MET A 49 -28.79 14.80 1.22
N ASN A 50 -29.98 14.28 0.91
CA ASN A 50 -31.20 15.09 0.78
C ASN A 50 -31.66 15.65 2.15
N GLU A 51 -31.62 14.84 3.20
CA GLU A 51 -31.99 15.28 4.56
C GLU A 51 -31.01 16.31 5.16
N LEU A 52 -29.73 16.20 4.83
CA LEU A 52 -28.68 17.12 5.28
C LEU A 52 -28.58 18.40 4.45
N GLU A 53 -29.34 18.49 3.35
CA GLU A 53 -29.28 19.57 2.36
C GLU A 53 -27.84 19.84 1.89
N VAL A 54 -27.12 18.79 1.51
CA VAL A 54 -25.72 18.88 1.07
C VAL A 54 -25.54 18.26 -0.32
N ASN A 55 -24.68 18.88 -1.13
CA ASN A 55 -24.25 18.29 -2.39
C ASN A 55 -23.29 17.11 -2.14
N THR A 56 -23.05 16.31 -3.18
CA THR A 56 -22.21 15.11 -3.12
C THR A 56 -20.83 15.40 -2.52
N ASN A 57 -20.18 16.50 -2.92
CA ASN A 57 -18.84 16.86 -2.44
C ASN A 57 -18.86 17.21 -0.94
N ALA A 58 -19.81 18.04 -0.51
CA ALA A 58 -19.96 18.43 0.89
C ALA A 58 -20.32 17.24 1.79
N TYR A 59 -21.08 16.26 1.29
CA TYR A 59 -21.37 15.02 2.02
C TYR A 59 -20.11 14.20 2.28
N TYR A 60 -19.27 13.98 1.26
CA TYR A 60 -18.02 13.22 1.43
C TYR A 60 -17.01 13.95 2.32
N THR A 61 -16.91 15.28 2.22
CA THR A 61 -16.09 16.08 3.15
C THR A 61 -16.58 15.98 4.59
N LEU A 62 -17.90 16.06 4.83
CA LEU A 62 -18.48 15.85 6.16
C LEU A 62 -18.19 14.45 6.70
N ARG A 63 -18.24 13.44 5.83
CA ARG A 63 -17.95 12.05 6.17
C ARG A 63 -16.49 11.83 6.57
N SER A 64 -15.56 12.37 5.78
CA SER A 64 -14.12 12.31 6.06
C SER A 64 -13.79 12.99 7.40
N ARG A 65 -14.32 14.19 7.64
CA ARG A 65 -14.13 14.91 8.92
C ARG A 65 -14.74 14.18 10.11
N LEU A 66 -15.91 13.57 9.94
CA LEU A 66 -16.53 12.76 10.99
C LEU A 66 -15.66 11.54 11.32
N ASN A 67 -15.10 10.87 10.30
CA ASN A 67 -14.20 9.74 10.49
C ASN A 67 -12.92 10.14 11.24
N GLN A 68 -12.28 11.24 10.82
CA GLN A 68 -11.10 11.78 11.51
C GLN A 68 -11.38 12.10 12.98
N LYS A 69 -12.53 12.70 13.29
CA LYS A 69 -12.88 13.05 14.68
C LYS A 69 -13.21 11.82 15.53
N ILE A 70 -13.77 10.77 14.95
CA ILE A 70 -13.94 9.46 15.61
C ILE A 70 -12.57 8.81 15.85
N GLU A 71 -11.68 8.83 14.86
CA GLU A 71 -10.31 8.31 14.98
C GLU A 71 -9.51 9.05 16.05
N GLU A 72 -9.55 10.39 16.08
CA GLU A 72 -8.92 11.21 17.12
C GLU A 72 -9.44 10.86 18.53
N TYR A 73 -10.76 10.71 18.68
CA TYR A 73 -11.35 10.34 19.98
C TYR A 73 -10.95 8.93 20.39
N LEU A 74 -10.97 7.96 19.46
CA LEU A 74 -10.54 6.59 19.73
C LEU A 74 -9.04 6.54 20.09
N LEU A 75 -8.20 7.32 19.41
CA LEU A 75 -6.78 7.47 19.75
C LEU A 75 -6.61 8.02 21.18
N GLN A 76 -7.36 9.05 21.56
CA GLN A 76 -7.35 9.60 22.92
C GLN A 76 -7.84 8.60 23.99
N GLN A 77 -8.81 7.74 23.66
CA GLN A 77 -9.25 6.67 24.57
C GLN A 77 -8.21 5.53 24.67
N MET A 78 -7.49 5.24 23.58
CA MET A 78 -6.36 4.30 23.59
C MET A 78 -5.18 4.80 24.47
N GLU A 79 -5.09 6.10 24.75
CA GLU A 79 -4.00 6.68 25.56
C GLU A 79 -4.04 6.31 27.05
N ASN A 80 -5.14 5.77 27.60
CA ASN A 80 -5.32 5.73 29.07
C ASN A 80 -4.57 4.57 29.80
N PRO A 81 -4.55 3.30 29.33
CA PRO A 81 -3.87 2.21 30.05
C PRO A 81 -2.38 2.06 29.67
N ARG A 82 -2.06 2.19 28.38
CA ARG A 82 -0.72 1.92 27.84
C ARG A 82 0.26 3.01 28.27
N THR A 83 -0.12 4.28 28.18
CA THR A 83 0.71 5.42 28.59
C THR A 83 1.06 5.34 30.08
N ASP A 84 0.12 4.92 30.92
CA ASP A 84 0.37 4.76 32.35
C ASP A 84 1.38 3.65 32.64
N ILE A 85 1.31 2.53 31.90
CA ILE A 85 2.32 1.47 31.99
C ILE A 85 3.69 1.98 31.53
N LEU A 86 3.76 2.69 30.41
CA LEU A 86 5.02 3.29 29.90
C LEU A 86 5.63 4.29 30.89
N LYS A 87 4.81 5.14 31.52
CA LYS A 87 5.24 6.05 32.59
C LYS A 87 5.81 5.28 33.78
N LYS A 88 5.17 4.19 34.20
CA LYS A 88 5.71 3.31 35.28
C LYS A 88 7.05 2.70 34.89
N VAL A 89 7.21 2.26 33.64
CA VAL A 89 8.47 1.71 33.12
C VAL A 89 9.58 2.77 33.12
N ALA A 90 9.29 3.98 32.66
CA ALA A 90 10.24 5.09 32.67
C ALA A 90 10.74 5.41 34.09
N ASN A 91 9.87 5.27 35.09
CA ASN A 91 10.17 5.53 36.49
C ASN A 91 10.82 4.35 37.25
N ILE A 92 11.18 3.24 36.56
CA ILE A 92 11.81 2.07 37.22
C ILE A 92 13.08 2.45 37.98
N ASN A 93 13.92 3.31 37.41
CA ASN A 93 15.14 3.74 38.10
C ASN A 93 14.83 4.44 39.43
N GLU A 94 13.82 5.30 39.47
CA GLU A 94 13.40 5.98 40.70
C GLU A 94 12.87 4.97 41.73
N ILE A 95 12.10 3.97 41.30
CA ILE A 95 11.62 2.89 42.18
C ILE A 95 12.80 2.12 42.80
N LEU A 96 13.84 1.82 42.01
CA LEU A 96 15.02 1.10 42.47
C LEU A 96 15.82 1.87 43.53
N PHE A 97 15.88 3.20 43.43
CA PHE A 97 16.65 4.04 44.35
C PHE A 97 15.85 4.52 45.57
N THR A 98 14.51 4.60 45.49
CA THR A 98 13.67 5.22 46.54
C THR A 98 12.86 4.22 47.37
N LYS A 99 12.54 3.03 46.85
CA LYS A 99 11.67 2.05 47.54
C LYS A 99 12.47 0.93 48.21
N LYS A 100 11.89 0.34 49.26
CA LYS A 100 12.44 -0.88 49.89
C LYS A 100 12.45 -2.04 48.90
N LYS A 101 13.50 -2.88 48.93
CA LYS A 101 13.71 -4.01 48.02
C LYS A 101 12.48 -4.88 47.79
N ALA A 102 11.77 -5.28 48.84
CA ALA A 102 10.56 -6.11 48.73
C ALA A 102 9.42 -5.41 47.96
N ILE A 103 9.22 -4.12 48.18
CA ILE A 103 8.21 -3.31 47.50
C ILE A 103 8.59 -3.12 46.02
N ALA A 104 9.88 -2.85 45.75
CA ALA A 104 10.38 -2.72 44.38
C ALA A 104 10.17 -4.03 43.58
N ILE A 105 10.50 -5.18 44.15
CA ILE A 105 10.27 -6.50 43.52
C ILE A 105 8.79 -6.72 43.24
N ALA A 106 7.91 -6.50 44.23
CA ALA A 106 6.46 -6.69 44.05
C ALA A 106 5.89 -5.76 42.96
N THR A 107 6.36 -4.51 42.91
CA THR A 107 5.96 -3.55 41.88
C THR A 107 6.43 -3.97 40.49
N LEU A 108 7.67 -4.43 40.35
CA LEU A 108 8.23 -4.90 39.08
C LEU A 108 7.58 -6.20 38.59
N LYS A 109 7.26 -7.17 39.48
CA LYS A 109 6.52 -8.39 39.10
C LYS A 109 5.09 -8.07 38.65
N LYS A 110 4.45 -7.06 39.25
CA LYS A 110 3.15 -6.56 38.78
C LYS A 110 3.28 -5.93 37.39
N LEU A 111 4.31 -5.11 37.19
CA LEU A 111 4.58 -4.46 35.90
C LEU A 111 4.97 -5.47 34.82
N GLU A 112 5.74 -6.51 35.15
CA GLU A 112 6.05 -7.65 34.26
C GLU A 112 4.77 -8.29 33.72
N LYS A 113 3.80 -8.58 34.60
CA LYS A 113 2.51 -9.14 34.18
C LYS A 113 1.73 -8.18 33.28
N GLU A 114 1.63 -6.90 33.67
CA GLU A 114 0.97 -5.88 32.84
C GLU A 114 1.64 -5.79 31.46
N LEU A 115 2.97 -5.78 31.37
CA LEU A 115 3.70 -5.70 30.10
C LEU A 115 3.50 -6.94 29.21
N ILE A 116 3.39 -8.13 29.81
CA ILE A 116 3.06 -9.36 29.07
C ILE A 116 1.62 -9.30 28.54
N ASP A 117 0.67 -8.86 29.36
CA ASP A 117 -0.74 -8.78 28.99
C ASP A 117 -1.00 -7.77 27.84
N TYR A 118 -0.17 -6.72 27.72
CA TYR A 118 -0.24 -5.72 26.65
C TYR A 118 0.79 -5.93 25.51
N ASP A 119 1.52 -7.06 25.49
CA ASP A 119 2.59 -7.39 24.52
C ASP A 119 3.67 -6.29 24.34
N LEU A 120 4.09 -5.67 25.44
CA LEU A 120 5.11 -4.62 25.48
C LEU A 120 6.51 -5.22 25.67
N SER A 121 6.95 -5.98 24.67
CA SER A 121 8.21 -6.73 24.69
C SER A 121 9.47 -5.87 24.88
N ASN A 122 9.49 -4.63 24.36
CA ASN A 122 10.63 -3.71 24.46
C ASN A 122 10.84 -3.29 25.92
N GLU A 123 9.76 -2.84 26.55
CA GLU A 123 9.72 -2.37 27.92
C GLU A 123 9.94 -3.50 28.92
N LEU A 124 9.49 -4.71 28.59
CA LEU A 124 9.69 -5.91 29.42
C LEU A 124 11.18 -6.22 29.61
N THR A 125 12.03 -5.91 28.63
CA THR A 125 13.49 -6.04 28.73
C THR A 125 14.06 -5.15 29.86
N VAL A 126 13.52 -3.95 30.04
CA VAL A 126 13.92 -3.02 31.11
C VAL A 126 13.53 -3.58 32.47
N VAL A 127 12.35 -4.16 32.59
CA VAL A 127 11.86 -4.82 33.82
C VAL A 127 12.72 -6.02 34.19
N TYR A 128 13.04 -6.92 33.24
CA TYR A 128 13.92 -8.05 33.51
C TYR A 128 15.32 -7.64 33.92
N LYS A 129 15.87 -6.58 33.31
CA LYS A 129 17.17 -6.01 33.73
C LYS A 129 17.12 -5.51 35.17
N ALA A 130 16.04 -4.87 35.58
CA ALA A 130 15.84 -4.38 36.94
C ALA A 130 15.64 -5.52 37.96
N LEU A 131 14.81 -6.51 37.64
CA LEU A 131 14.58 -7.71 38.46
C LEU A 131 15.88 -8.51 38.65
N LYS A 132 16.64 -8.73 37.57
CA LYS A 132 17.97 -9.35 37.61
C LYS A 132 18.91 -8.65 38.60
N LYS A 133 18.95 -7.31 38.62
CA LYS A 133 19.78 -6.54 39.56
C LYS A 133 19.33 -6.71 41.02
N LEU A 134 18.02 -6.65 41.28
CA LEU A 134 17.48 -6.81 42.63
C LEU A 134 17.70 -8.21 43.19
N HIS A 135 17.68 -9.22 42.31
CA HIS A 135 17.85 -10.62 42.67
C HIS A 135 19.30 -11.11 42.68
N HIS A 136 20.31 -10.24 42.55
CA HIS A 136 21.73 -10.60 42.40
C HIS A 136 22.26 -11.68 43.37
N ASN A 137 21.84 -11.62 44.65
CA ASN A 137 22.27 -12.55 45.69
C ASN A 137 21.22 -13.64 46.00
N THR A 138 20.29 -13.91 45.09
CA THR A 138 19.21 -14.88 45.26
C THR A 138 19.18 -15.86 44.08
N GLU A 139 18.59 -17.04 44.28
CA GLU A 139 18.46 -18.07 43.24
C GLU A 139 17.68 -17.56 42.01
N GLU A 140 16.74 -16.63 42.20
CA GLU A 140 15.98 -15.96 41.12
C GLU A 140 16.88 -15.14 40.16
N TYR A 141 18.15 -14.84 40.52
CA TYR A 141 19.09 -14.15 39.63
C TYR A 141 19.25 -14.86 38.29
N PHE A 142 19.43 -16.18 38.34
CA PHE A 142 19.72 -16.98 37.15
C PHE A 142 18.51 -17.02 36.21
N GLN A 143 17.31 -17.21 36.77
CA GLN A 143 16.05 -17.17 36.02
C GLN A 143 15.87 -15.84 35.29
N TYR A 144 15.96 -14.71 36.01
CA TYR A 144 15.81 -13.38 35.38
C TYR A 144 16.96 -13.04 34.42
N SER A 145 18.15 -13.60 34.62
CA SER A 145 19.25 -13.47 33.65
C SER A 145 18.97 -14.22 32.35
N GLN A 146 18.38 -15.42 32.43
CA GLN A 146 17.96 -16.17 31.23
C GLN A 146 16.83 -15.45 30.49
N LEU A 147 15.80 -14.98 31.22
CA LEU A 147 14.69 -14.22 30.65
C LEU A 147 15.17 -12.94 29.95
N TYR A 148 16.06 -12.17 30.60
CA TYR A 148 16.65 -10.98 30.02
C TYR A 148 17.39 -11.31 28.71
N ASN A 149 18.27 -12.31 28.72
CA ASN A 149 19.04 -12.70 27.54
C ASN A 149 18.15 -13.18 26.39
N LYS A 150 17.09 -13.96 26.70
CA LYS A 150 16.11 -14.42 25.71
C LYS A 150 15.36 -13.25 25.07
N HIS A 151 14.90 -12.29 25.86
CA HIS A 151 14.20 -11.11 25.34
C HIS A 151 15.12 -10.19 24.53
N VAL A 152 16.37 -9.99 24.95
CA VAL A 152 17.35 -9.24 24.13
C VAL A 152 17.57 -9.91 22.78
N ALA A 153 17.75 -11.23 22.75
CA ALA A 153 17.97 -11.95 21.51
C ALA A 153 16.73 -11.95 20.60
N TYR A 154 15.53 -12.02 21.18
CA TYR A 154 14.26 -11.85 20.46
C TYR A 154 14.14 -10.45 19.86
N MET A 155 14.42 -9.39 20.63
CA MET A 155 14.38 -8.01 20.15
C MET A 155 15.30 -7.80 18.95
N LEU A 156 16.54 -8.29 19.03
CA LEU A 156 17.47 -8.23 17.90
C LEU A 156 16.95 -8.96 16.65
N ALA A 157 16.19 -10.05 16.83
CA ALA A 157 15.58 -10.76 15.72
C ALA A 157 14.42 -9.99 15.10
N VAL A 158 13.60 -9.30 15.92
CA VAL A 158 12.52 -8.42 15.45
C VAL A 158 13.10 -7.23 14.68
N ASP A 159 14.08 -6.52 15.24
CA ASP A 159 14.75 -5.40 14.58
C ASP A 159 15.34 -5.84 13.23
N LYS A 160 16.03 -6.99 13.21
CA LYS A 160 16.59 -7.53 11.97
C LYS A 160 15.51 -7.91 10.95
N ALA A 161 14.36 -8.42 11.39
CA ALA A 161 13.24 -8.73 10.51
C ALA A 161 12.66 -7.45 9.89
N GLU A 162 12.50 -6.38 10.67
CA GLU A 162 12.03 -5.07 10.17
C GLU A 162 13.01 -4.49 9.14
N ASP A 163 14.31 -4.55 9.41
CA ASP A 163 15.35 -4.10 8.46
C ASP A 163 15.32 -4.87 7.15
N LEU A 164 15.13 -6.20 7.22
CA LEU A 164 14.99 -7.05 6.04
C LEU A 164 13.72 -6.75 5.25
N LEU A 165 12.61 -6.49 5.95
CA LEU A 165 11.34 -6.12 5.33
C LEU A 165 11.48 -4.83 4.51
N SER A 166 12.03 -3.79 5.12
CA SER A 166 12.31 -2.52 4.46
C SER A 166 13.26 -2.69 3.28
N SER A 167 14.39 -3.39 3.49
CA SER A 167 15.39 -3.64 2.45
C SER A 167 14.80 -4.38 1.25
N TYR A 168 13.92 -5.36 1.51
CA TYR A 168 13.22 -6.12 0.48
C TYR A 168 12.34 -5.22 -0.39
N PHE A 169 11.51 -4.35 0.19
CA PHE A 169 10.62 -3.50 -0.60
C PHE A 169 11.34 -2.38 -1.37
N ILE A 170 12.43 -1.84 -0.81
CA ILE A 170 13.33 -0.94 -1.54
C ILE A 170 13.94 -1.66 -2.75
N LYS A 171 14.38 -2.91 -2.55
CA LYS A 171 14.93 -3.74 -3.64
C LYS A 171 13.86 -4.10 -4.66
N PHE A 172 12.64 -4.40 -4.22
CA PHE A 172 11.51 -4.71 -5.08
C PHE A 172 11.16 -3.52 -5.96
N GLY A 173 11.16 -2.29 -5.43
CA GLY A 173 10.95 -1.10 -6.25
C GLY A 173 11.92 -1.04 -7.44
N ASN A 174 13.21 -1.30 -7.21
CA ASN A 174 14.20 -1.36 -8.30
C ASN A 174 13.87 -2.49 -9.29
N TYR A 175 13.61 -3.69 -8.78
CA TYR A 175 13.24 -4.86 -9.59
C TYR A 175 11.99 -4.61 -10.45
N SER A 176 10.98 -3.93 -9.90
CA SER A 176 9.74 -3.63 -10.61
C SER A 176 10.01 -2.84 -11.90
N LEU A 177 10.97 -1.91 -11.89
CA LEU A 177 11.32 -1.07 -13.03
C LEU A 177 12.31 -1.71 -14.02
N THR A 178 13.11 -2.69 -13.58
CA THR A 178 14.17 -3.29 -14.39
C THR A 178 13.83 -4.69 -14.90
N GLY A 179 13.18 -5.52 -14.08
CA GLY A 179 12.92 -6.93 -14.35
C GLY A 179 14.18 -7.79 -14.46
N ASP A 180 15.32 -7.32 -13.94
CA ASP A 180 16.60 -8.01 -14.07
C ASP A 180 16.75 -9.18 -13.09
N SER A 181 17.41 -10.24 -13.56
CA SER A 181 17.61 -11.47 -12.80
C SER A 181 18.47 -11.31 -11.55
N VAL A 182 19.36 -10.31 -11.52
CA VAL A 182 20.19 -10.01 -10.35
C VAL A 182 19.33 -9.50 -9.20
N ASN A 183 18.50 -8.50 -9.45
CA ASN A 183 17.58 -8.01 -8.42
C ASN A 183 16.58 -9.10 -7.99
N LYS A 184 16.12 -9.96 -8.93
CA LYS A 184 15.29 -11.13 -8.58
C LYS A 184 16.00 -12.05 -7.58
N LEU A 185 17.23 -12.46 -7.87
CA LEU A 185 18.01 -13.33 -6.99
C LEU A 185 18.22 -12.71 -5.60
N GLU A 186 18.48 -11.40 -5.53
CA GLU A 186 18.60 -10.71 -4.25
C GLU A 186 17.29 -10.74 -3.44
N LEU A 187 16.12 -10.57 -4.10
CA LEU A 187 14.82 -10.71 -3.45
C LEU A 187 14.58 -12.12 -2.91
N GLU A 188 14.98 -13.15 -3.64
CA GLU A 188 14.90 -14.55 -3.19
C GLU A 188 15.79 -14.80 -1.97
N LEU A 189 16.99 -14.23 -1.94
CA LEU A 189 17.92 -14.35 -0.82
C LEU A 189 17.38 -13.63 0.44
N LEU A 190 16.83 -12.42 0.29
CA LEU A 190 16.20 -11.68 1.39
C LEU A 190 15.00 -12.43 1.98
N ASN A 191 14.13 -13.00 1.13
CA ASN A 191 13.00 -13.80 1.57
C ASN A 191 13.45 -15.06 2.33
N LYS A 192 14.51 -15.74 1.86
CA LYS A 192 15.12 -16.89 2.56
C LYS A 192 15.75 -16.48 3.90
N GLU A 193 16.43 -15.34 3.95
CA GLU A 193 17.03 -14.83 5.20
C GLU A 193 15.96 -14.48 6.23
N MET A 194 14.90 -13.78 5.82
CA MET A 194 13.73 -13.48 6.65
C MET A 194 13.12 -14.75 7.25
N ALA A 195 12.89 -15.78 6.41
CA ALA A 195 12.39 -17.07 6.88
C ALA A 195 13.32 -17.74 7.90
N ASN A 196 14.64 -17.67 7.70
CA ASN A 196 15.62 -18.25 8.62
C ASN A 196 15.62 -17.56 10.00
N ILE A 197 15.54 -16.23 10.03
CA ILE A 197 15.50 -15.47 11.29
C ILE A 197 14.21 -15.77 12.06
N CYS A 198 13.08 -15.78 11.36
CA CYS A 198 11.78 -16.02 11.99
C CYS A 198 11.59 -17.46 12.48
N ARG A 199 12.40 -18.42 12.01
CA ARG A 199 12.40 -19.81 12.54
C ARG A 199 13.06 -19.92 13.91
N LEU A 200 13.89 -18.96 14.31
CA LEU A 200 14.63 -19.02 15.58
C LEU A 200 13.72 -18.78 16.80
N TYR A 201 12.59 -18.12 16.60
CA TYR A 201 11.66 -17.73 17.66
C TYR A 201 10.22 -17.92 17.22
N ASP A 202 9.41 -18.56 18.06
CA ASP A 202 7.97 -18.63 17.87
C ASP A 202 7.34 -17.32 18.35
N SER A 203 7.03 -16.43 17.41
CA SER A 203 6.48 -15.10 17.68
C SER A 203 5.47 -14.73 16.62
N HIS A 204 4.32 -14.23 17.08
CA HIS A 204 3.29 -13.70 16.20
C HIS A 204 3.77 -12.46 15.44
N ARG A 205 4.62 -11.61 16.04
CA ARG A 205 5.19 -10.43 15.33
C ARG A 205 6.12 -10.85 14.20
N LEU A 206 7.03 -11.78 14.46
CA LEU A 206 7.90 -12.34 13.42
C LEU A 206 7.09 -13.06 12.34
N TYR A 207 6.01 -13.76 12.73
CA TYR A 207 5.09 -14.38 11.78
C TYR A 207 4.46 -13.33 10.85
N ILE A 208 3.94 -12.23 11.38
CA ILE A 208 3.32 -11.15 10.60
C ILE A 208 4.34 -10.51 9.62
N TYR A 209 5.55 -10.18 10.06
CA TYR A 209 6.57 -9.58 9.18
C TYR A 209 7.05 -10.54 8.09
N LYS A 210 7.36 -11.78 8.46
CA LYS A 210 7.76 -12.83 7.52
C LYS A 210 6.71 -13.02 6.44
N ASN A 211 5.44 -13.11 6.83
CA ASN A 211 4.36 -13.41 5.89
C ASN A 211 3.94 -12.21 5.06
N CYS A 212 4.11 -10.99 5.56
CA CYS A 212 3.96 -9.77 4.76
C CYS A 212 4.90 -9.81 3.55
N MET A 213 6.18 -10.16 3.77
CA MET A 213 7.15 -10.35 2.70
C MET A 213 6.84 -11.57 1.84
N ASN A 214 6.54 -12.72 2.45
CA ASN A 214 6.38 -13.98 1.75
C ASN A 214 5.18 -13.98 0.79
N VAL A 215 4.02 -13.49 1.24
CA VAL A 215 2.82 -13.40 0.39
C VAL A 215 3.11 -12.47 -0.79
N TYR A 216 3.69 -11.30 -0.54
CA TYR A 216 4.05 -10.38 -1.63
C TYR A 216 5.05 -11.02 -2.61
N HIS A 217 6.07 -11.71 -2.12
CA HIS A 217 7.07 -12.39 -2.93
C HIS A 217 6.43 -13.44 -3.88
N ARG A 218 5.50 -14.23 -3.36
CA ARG A 218 4.77 -15.27 -4.11
C ARG A 218 3.79 -14.71 -5.14
N LEU A 219 3.30 -13.49 -4.93
CA LEU A 219 2.39 -12.84 -5.88
C LEU A 219 3.14 -12.14 -7.02
N PHE A 220 4.36 -11.65 -6.78
CA PHE A 220 5.03 -10.73 -7.70
C PHE A 220 6.45 -11.11 -8.12
N VAL A 221 7.07 -12.15 -7.57
CA VAL A 221 8.47 -12.52 -7.85
C VAL A 221 8.64 -13.98 -8.24
N GLU A 222 8.09 -14.91 -7.46
CA GLU A 222 8.12 -16.35 -7.72
C GLU A 222 6.70 -16.86 -7.98
N GLU A 223 6.50 -17.66 -9.03
CA GLU A 223 5.22 -18.31 -9.29
C GLU A 223 4.96 -19.42 -8.26
N ASP A 224 3.76 -19.36 -7.67
CA ASP A 224 3.33 -20.17 -6.52
C ASP A 224 3.32 -21.69 -6.78
N GLU A 225 3.40 -22.12 -8.04
CA GLU A 225 3.28 -23.52 -8.45
C GLU A 225 4.52 -24.39 -8.15
N SER A 226 5.63 -23.78 -7.72
CA SER A 226 6.91 -24.49 -7.63
C SER A 226 7.20 -25.16 -6.28
N ASN A 227 6.36 -24.99 -5.24
CA ASN A 227 6.68 -25.50 -3.90
C ASN A 227 5.47 -25.95 -3.05
N ALA A 228 5.07 -27.21 -3.21
CA ALA A 228 3.92 -27.83 -2.52
C ALA A 228 4.03 -27.88 -0.98
N ASP A 229 5.22 -27.64 -0.42
CA ASP A 229 5.48 -27.65 1.02
C ASP A 229 5.18 -26.30 1.70
N LEU A 230 4.79 -25.27 0.94
CA LEU A 230 4.44 -23.96 1.48
C LEU A 230 3.01 -23.92 2.01
N GLU A 231 2.82 -23.27 3.17
CA GLU A 231 1.51 -22.95 3.72
C GLU A 231 0.69 -22.13 2.70
N PRO A 232 -0.57 -22.48 2.42
CA PRO A 232 -1.42 -21.73 1.50
C PRO A 232 -1.54 -20.25 1.89
N ILE A 233 -1.57 -19.34 0.90
CA ILE A 233 -1.71 -17.89 1.18
C ILE A 233 -3.00 -17.60 1.96
N GLU A 234 -4.11 -18.28 1.66
CA GLU A 234 -5.37 -18.08 2.40
C GLU A 234 -5.23 -18.42 3.89
N ASP A 235 -4.54 -19.51 4.23
CA ASP A 235 -4.31 -19.93 5.62
C ASP A 235 -3.44 -18.90 6.35
N ILE A 236 -2.40 -18.39 5.67
CA ILE A 236 -1.53 -17.32 6.19
C ILE A 236 -2.34 -16.05 6.50
N LEU A 237 -3.20 -15.64 5.56
CA LEU A 237 -4.02 -14.43 5.70
C LEU A 237 -5.05 -14.59 6.83
N ASN A 238 -5.72 -15.74 6.92
CA ASN A 238 -6.67 -16.04 8.00
C ASN A 238 -5.98 -16.02 9.37
N LYS A 239 -4.80 -16.64 9.49
CA LYS A 239 -4.04 -16.65 10.73
C LYS A 239 -3.54 -15.26 11.13
N ALA A 240 -3.20 -14.41 10.15
CA ALA A 240 -2.86 -13.02 10.41
C ALA A 240 -4.05 -12.23 10.97
N GLU A 241 -5.26 -12.45 10.45
CA GLU A 241 -6.49 -11.86 10.99
C GLU A 241 -6.75 -12.30 12.44
N GLU A 242 -6.57 -13.58 12.74
CA GLU A 242 -6.70 -14.10 14.11
C GLU A 242 -5.71 -13.42 15.07
N ILE A 243 -4.45 -13.24 14.64
CA ILE A 243 -3.44 -12.50 15.41
C ILE A 243 -3.89 -11.05 15.63
N PHE A 244 -4.34 -10.35 14.60
CA PHE A 244 -4.80 -8.96 14.75
C PHE A 244 -6.01 -8.83 15.67
N ALA A 245 -6.91 -9.82 15.68
CA ALA A 245 -8.05 -9.86 16.59
C ALA A 245 -7.62 -10.11 18.04
N LEU A 246 -6.69 -11.04 18.27
CA LEU A 246 -6.15 -11.36 19.59
C LEU A 246 -5.39 -10.18 20.20
N TYR A 247 -4.65 -9.44 19.39
CA TYR A 247 -3.79 -8.32 19.81
C TYR A 247 -4.34 -6.96 19.31
N SER A 248 -5.65 -6.74 19.46
CA SER A 248 -6.35 -5.55 18.95
C SER A 248 -5.88 -4.21 19.54
N LEU A 249 -5.17 -4.23 20.67
CA LEU A 249 -4.60 -3.03 21.31
C LEU A 249 -3.18 -2.71 20.82
N ASP A 250 -2.57 -3.57 19.99
CA ASP A 250 -1.26 -3.31 19.40
C ASP A 250 -1.40 -2.32 18.23
N SER A 251 -0.78 -1.15 18.39
CA SER A 251 -0.74 -0.08 17.39
C SER A 251 -0.09 -0.51 16.08
N ILE A 252 0.92 -1.38 16.12
CA ILE A 252 1.58 -1.89 14.92
C ILE A 252 0.58 -2.70 14.11
N TYR A 253 -0.19 -3.57 14.77
CA TYR A 253 -1.20 -4.41 14.10
C TYR A 253 -2.38 -3.63 13.60
N PHE A 254 -2.80 -2.60 14.33
CA PHE A 254 -3.79 -1.65 13.84
C PHE A 254 -3.40 -1.07 12.47
N HIS A 255 -2.15 -0.64 12.30
CA HIS A 255 -1.66 -0.10 11.03
C HIS A 255 -1.38 -1.18 9.97
N LEU A 256 -0.76 -2.31 10.34
CA LEU A 256 -0.45 -3.40 9.41
C LEU A 256 -1.68 -4.09 8.85
N LYS A 257 -2.84 -3.94 9.49
CA LYS A 257 -4.11 -4.40 8.92
C LYS A 257 -4.31 -3.85 7.50
N LEU A 258 -4.05 -2.56 7.26
CA LEU A 258 -4.17 -1.97 5.93
C LEU A 258 -3.26 -2.65 4.90
N VAL A 259 -2.04 -3.02 5.29
CA VAL A 259 -1.10 -3.76 4.43
C VAL A 259 -1.67 -5.14 4.09
N TYR A 260 -2.28 -5.83 5.05
CA TYR A 260 -2.89 -7.14 4.81
C TYR A 260 -4.18 -7.07 3.99
N GLU A 261 -4.98 -6.00 4.10
CA GLU A 261 -6.11 -5.77 3.19
C GLU A 261 -5.62 -5.53 1.75
N PHE A 262 -4.51 -4.82 1.59
CA PHE A 262 -3.83 -4.70 0.30
C PHE A 262 -3.32 -6.06 -0.22
N LEU A 263 -2.70 -6.89 0.62
CA LEU A 263 -2.25 -8.23 0.21
C LEU A 263 -3.42 -9.13 -0.20
N LYS A 264 -4.57 -9.07 0.49
CA LYS A 264 -5.81 -9.78 0.08
C LYS A 264 -6.32 -9.29 -1.27
N LEU A 265 -6.35 -7.96 -1.47
CA LEU A 265 -6.72 -7.36 -2.75
C LEU A 265 -5.85 -7.91 -3.89
N GLU A 266 -4.53 -7.88 -3.72
CA GLU A 266 -3.58 -8.37 -4.73
C GLU A 266 -3.69 -9.87 -4.94
N TYR A 267 -3.85 -10.65 -3.86
CA TYR A 267 -4.09 -12.09 -3.93
C TYR A 267 -5.32 -12.41 -4.80
N TYR A 268 -6.47 -11.80 -4.51
CA TYR A 268 -7.68 -12.06 -5.29
C TYR A 268 -7.60 -11.53 -6.72
N ASN A 269 -6.88 -10.43 -6.98
CA ASN A 269 -6.64 -9.97 -8.34
C ASN A 269 -5.73 -10.94 -9.12
N HIS A 270 -4.67 -11.44 -8.50
CA HIS A 270 -3.74 -12.40 -9.09
C HIS A 270 -4.46 -13.68 -9.58
N TYR A 271 -5.39 -14.21 -8.77
CA TYR A 271 -6.23 -15.36 -9.14
C TYR A 271 -7.48 -14.99 -9.94
N THR A 272 -7.62 -13.74 -10.40
CA THR A 272 -8.75 -13.23 -11.19
C THR A 272 -10.13 -13.30 -10.50
N LEU A 273 -10.15 -13.41 -9.17
CA LEU A 273 -11.35 -13.44 -8.34
C LEU A 273 -11.86 -12.03 -8.03
N TYR A 274 -12.18 -11.27 -9.07
CA TYR A 274 -12.41 -9.83 -9.01
C TYR A 274 -13.54 -9.39 -8.07
N ARG A 275 -14.60 -10.19 -7.95
CA ARG A 275 -15.71 -9.89 -7.01
C ARG A 275 -15.26 -9.91 -5.55
N LYS A 276 -14.32 -10.79 -5.19
CA LYS A 276 -13.74 -10.82 -3.84
C LYS A 276 -12.75 -9.66 -3.68
N ALA A 277 -11.94 -9.39 -4.71
CA ALA A 277 -10.99 -8.29 -4.72
C ALA A 277 -11.66 -6.92 -4.48
N ASP A 278 -12.81 -6.68 -5.09
CA ASP A 278 -13.57 -5.42 -4.92
C ASP A 278 -13.98 -5.14 -3.47
N ASN A 279 -14.14 -6.17 -2.62
CA ASN A 279 -14.45 -5.96 -1.19
C ASN A 279 -13.30 -5.26 -0.43
N TYR A 280 -12.06 -5.49 -0.87
CA TYR A 280 -10.86 -4.94 -0.24
C TYR A 280 -10.38 -3.65 -0.92
N TYR A 281 -10.79 -3.44 -2.18
CA TYR A 281 -10.37 -2.27 -2.96
C TYR A 281 -10.73 -0.95 -2.29
N GLU A 282 -11.98 -0.79 -1.84
CA GLU A 282 -12.46 0.47 -1.25
C GLU A 282 -11.68 0.84 0.02
N GLU A 283 -11.31 -0.16 0.82
CA GLU A 283 -10.54 0.01 2.05
C GLU A 283 -9.14 0.56 1.77
N VAL A 284 -8.44 0.00 0.78
CA VAL A 284 -7.10 0.47 0.39
C VAL A 284 -7.19 1.81 -0.34
N ASN A 285 -8.24 2.02 -1.13
CA ASN A 285 -8.44 3.22 -1.92
C ASN A 285 -8.71 4.47 -1.07
N GLU A 286 -9.56 4.34 -0.05
CA GLU A 286 -9.89 5.44 0.88
C GLU A 286 -8.65 5.96 1.64
N SER A 287 -7.63 5.13 1.83
CA SER A 287 -6.39 5.48 2.52
C SER A 287 -5.19 5.56 1.57
N CYS A 288 -5.40 5.71 0.25
CA CYS A 288 -4.35 5.56 -0.75
C CYS A 288 -3.18 6.55 -0.59
N ASP A 289 -3.45 7.80 -0.24
CA ASP A 289 -2.45 8.84 0.01
C ASP A 289 -1.55 8.47 1.21
N THR A 290 -2.18 8.11 2.32
CA THR A 290 -1.51 7.67 3.55
C THR A 290 -0.75 6.38 3.32
N PHE A 291 -1.32 5.46 2.52
CA PHE A 291 -0.72 4.20 2.13
C PHE A 291 0.59 4.42 1.36
N LEU A 292 0.58 5.31 0.37
CA LEU A 292 1.76 5.69 -0.41
C LEU A 292 2.83 6.35 0.48
N SER A 293 2.44 7.23 1.41
CA SER A 293 3.41 7.98 2.23
C SER A 293 4.04 7.15 3.34
N ASN A 294 3.27 6.31 4.03
CA ASN A 294 3.67 5.79 5.34
C ASN A 294 4.04 4.30 5.36
N PHE A 295 3.76 3.54 4.29
CA PHE A 295 3.87 2.07 4.31
C PHE A 295 4.98 1.52 3.41
N THR A 296 5.86 2.36 2.90
CA THR A 296 6.99 1.98 2.02
C THR A 296 8.01 1.04 2.66
N LEU A 297 8.05 0.98 4.00
CA LEU A 297 8.91 0.07 4.76
C LEU A 297 8.30 -1.33 4.93
N TYR A 298 6.98 -1.46 4.76
CA TYR A 298 6.24 -2.69 5.05
C TYR A 298 5.64 -3.34 3.80
N THR A 299 5.56 -2.59 2.70
CA THR A 299 5.09 -3.10 1.40
C THR A 299 5.61 -2.22 0.27
N TYR A 300 5.15 -2.47 -0.97
CA TYR A 300 5.37 -1.58 -2.11
C TYR A 300 4.04 -0.94 -2.54
N PRO A 301 3.63 0.18 -1.91
CA PRO A 301 2.33 0.81 -2.14
C PRO A 301 2.05 1.19 -3.58
N ALA A 302 3.09 1.50 -4.36
CA ALA A 302 2.94 1.91 -5.75
C ALA A 302 2.32 0.82 -6.65
N GLN A 303 2.41 -0.46 -6.25
CA GLN A 303 1.71 -1.55 -6.94
C GLN A 303 0.20 -1.35 -6.94
N PHE A 304 -0.38 -0.81 -5.85
CA PHE A 304 -1.81 -0.51 -5.79
C PHE A 304 -2.26 0.45 -6.90
N LEU A 305 -1.41 1.41 -7.29
CA LEU A 305 -1.71 2.34 -8.39
C LEU A 305 -1.84 1.62 -9.74
N ILE A 306 -1.03 0.58 -9.96
CA ILE A 306 -1.16 -0.29 -11.13
C ILE A 306 -2.49 -1.04 -11.07
N THR A 307 -2.82 -1.62 -9.92
CA THR A 307 -4.09 -2.32 -9.68
C THR A 307 -5.31 -1.41 -9.91
N LYS A 308 -5.25 -0.13 -9.54
CA LYS A 308 -6.29 0.87 -9.84
C LYS A 308 -6.50 1.03 -11.36
N ILE A 309 -5.43 1.12 -12.13
CA ILE A 309 -5.51 1.24 -13.60
C ILE A 309 -6.08 -0.04 -14.21
N GLU A 310 -5.62 -1.21 -13.77
CA GLU A 310 -6.14 -2.49 -14.25
C GLU A 310 -7.62 -2.67 -13.91
N ARG A 311 -8.06 -2.17 -12.75
CA ARG A 311 -9.49 -2.10 -12.40
C ARG A 311 -10.26 -1.18 -13.34
N LYS A 312 -9.77 0.03 -13.63
CA LYS A 312 -10.40 0.94 -14.61
C LYS A 312 -10.46 0.33 -16.01
N LYS A 313 -9.43 -0.42 -16.43
CA LYS A 313 -9.40 -1.17 -17.69
C LYS A 313 -10.50 -2.23 -17.75
N ARG A 314 -10.79 -2.90 -16.62
CA ARG A 314 -11.88 -3.90 -16.49
C ARG A 314 -13.27 -3.26 -16.40
N GLN A 315 -13.38 -2.07 -15.79
CA GLN A 315 -14.63 -1.34 -15.56
C GLN A 315 -14.54 0.10 -16.14
N PRO A 316 -14.66 0.27 -17.47
CA PRO A 316 -14.47 1.58 -18.11
C PRO A 316 -15.51 2.63 -17.69
N GLU A 317 -16.74 2.19 -17.43
CA GLU A 317 -17.91 3.05 -17.11
C GLU A 317 -17.87 3.67 -15.71
N GLY A 318 -16.87 3.36 -14.88
CA GLY A 318 -16.71 3.97 -13.56
C GLY A 318 -16.41 5.47 -13.61
N LEU A 319 -16.36 6.10 -12.43
CA LEU A 319 -16.02 7.52 -12.29
C LEU A 319 -14.68 7.86 -13.00
N PRO A 320 -14.51 9.10 -13.49
CA PRO A 320 -13.24 9.58 -14.02
C PRO A 320 -12.14 9.49 -12.97
N LEU A 321 -11.01 8.86 -13.31
CA LEU A 321 -9.90 8.71 -12.36
C LEU A 321 -9.28 10.05 -11.99
N SER A 322 -9.28 11.03 -12.89
CA SER A 322 -8.73 12.35 -12.66
C SER A 322 -9.50 13.14 -11.60
N GLU A 323 -10.83 12.98 -11.51
CA GLU A 323 -11.65 13.61 -10.47
C GLU A 323 -11.41 12.97 -9.11
N GLU A 324 -11.39 11.64 -9.06
CA GLU A 324 -11.05 10.88 -7.85
C GLU A 324 -9.66 11.26 -7.32
N ASN A 325 -8.67 11.33 -8.21
CA ASN A 325 -7.29 11.67 -7.87
C ASN A 325 -7.12 13.11 -7.35
N GLN A 326 -7.97 14.05 -7.76
CA GLN A 326 -7.93 15.40 -7.21
C GLN A 326 -8.33 15.42 -5.73
N ALA A 327 -9.29 14.58 -5.32
CA ALA A 327 -9.70 14.47 -3.93
C ALA A 327 -8.70 13.67 -3.10
N ILE A 328 -8.25 12.50 -3.59
CA ILE A 328 -7.35 11.60 -2.84
C ILE A 328 -5.97 12.25 -2.67
N PHE A 329 -5.41 12.87 -3.71
CA PHE A 329 -4.04 13.39 -3.70
C PHE A 329 -3.97 14.91 -3.52
N GLN A 330 -4.96 15.52 -2.87
CA GLN A 330 -4.99 16.97 -2.66
C GLN A 330 -3.76 17.44 -1.87
N ASP A 331 -3.43 16.73 -0.78
CA ASP A 331 -2.34 17.06 0.14
C ASP A 331 -1.17 16.05 0.06
N PHE A 332 -1.17 15.19 -0.95
CA PHE A 332 -0.14 14.16 -1.13
C PHE A 332 1.11 14.74 -1.79
N GLU A 333 2.23 14.67 -1.07
CA GLU A 333 3.54 15.02 -1.58
C GLU A 333 4.35 13.75 -1.91
N PRO A 334 4.67 13.50 -3.20
CA PRO A 334 5.44 12.33 -3.57
C PRO A 334 6.91 12.49 -3.18
N ASP A 335 7.47 11.46 -2.55
CA ASP A 335 8.92 11.36 -2.31
C ASP A 335 9.67 11.15 -3.64
N ARG A 336 10.48 12.15 -4.01
CA ARG A 336 11.27 12.14 -5.26
C ARG A 336 12.56 11.33 -5.14
N ASP A 337 13.01 11.04 -3.93
CA ASP A 337 14.21 10.22 -3.70
C ASP A 337 13.87 8.73 -3.83
N ASN A 338 12.63 8.34 -3.52
CA ASN A 338 12.06 7.04 -3.87
C ASN A 338 11.66 6.96 -5.35
N LEU A 339 12.68 6.87 -6.22
CA LEU A 339 12.50 6.88 -7.68
C LEU A 339 11.48 5.85 -8.20
N PRO A 340 11.48 4.56 -7.80
CA PRO A 340 10.51 3.60 -8.31
C PRO A 340 9.06 3.99 -8.04
N GLN A 341 8.77 4.42 -6.80
CA GLN A 341 7.44 4.87 -6.43
C GLN A 341 7.07 6.16 -7.15
N TYR A 342 7.98 7.12 -7.24
CA TYR A 342 7.73 8.38 -7.95
C TYR A 342 7.41 8.15 -9.43
N ILE A 343 8.21 7.32 -10.12
CA ILE A 343 8.00 6.97 -11.53
C ILE A 343 6.64 6.30 -11.74
N THR A 344 6.30 5.34 -10.86
CA THR A 344 5.02 4.62 -10.91
C THR A 344 3.85 5.57 -10.65
N TYR A 345 3.97 6.46 -9.66
CA TYR A 345 2.96 7.48 -9.34
C TYR A 345 2.72 8.44 -10.51
N VAL A 346 3.77 9.01 -11.10
CA VAL A 346 3.61 9.93 -12.24
C VAL A 346 3.01 9.20 -13.46
N THR A 347 3.43 7.95 -13.69
CA THR A 347 2.87 7.11 -14.76
C THR A 347 1.37 6.84 -14.51
N TYR A 348 0.99 6.55 -13.28
CA TYR A 348 -0.40 6.40 -12.86
C TYR A 348 -1.22 7.68 -13.10
N ARG A 349 -0.69 8.85 -12.72
CA ARG A 349 -1.36 10.15 -12.94
C ARG A 349 -1.56 10.41 -14.44
N ALA A 350 -0.53 10.15 -15.25
CA ALA A 350 -0.61 10.30 -16.69
C ALA A 350 -1.63 9.34 -17.34
N LEU A 351 -1.63 8.07 -16.93
CA LEU A 351 -2.60 7.08 -17.42
C LEU A 351 -4.02 7.41 -16.97
N SER A 352 -4.21 7.94 -15.76
CA SER A 352 -5.51 8.41 -15.30
C SER A 352 -6.07 9.51 -16.20
N CYS A 353 -5.24 10.50 -16.57
CA CYS A 353 -5.60 11.52 -17.57
C CYS A 353 -5.91 10.90 -18.95
N TYR A 354 -5.15 9.90 -19.37
CA TYR A 354 -5.38 9.18 -20.63
C TYR A 354 -6.75 8.48 -20.67
N PHE A 355 -7.12 7.75 -19.62
CA PHE A 355 -8.43 7.08 -19.53
C PHE A 355 -9.61 8.06 -19.53
N ASP A 356 -9.37 9.28 -19.07
CA ASP A 356 -10.36 10.36 -19.07
C ASP A 356 -10.27 11.26 -20.33
N ASN A 357 -9.55 10.83 -21.37
CA ASN A 357 -9.35 11.54 -22.65
C ASN A 357 -8.64 12.91 -22.55
N LYS A 358 -7.94 13.19 -21.44
CA LYS A 358 -7.14 14.41 -21.22
C LYS A 358 -5.70 14.21 -21.69
N PHE A 359 -5.51 13.98 -22.99
CA PHE A 359 -4.21 13.61 -23.56
C PHE A 359 -3.12 14.69 -23.41
N ASP A 360 -3.49 15.97 -23.46
CA ASP A 360 -2.56 17.09 -23.21
C ASP A 360 -2.00 17.08 -21.79
N GLU A 361 -2.85 16.80 -20.80
CA GLU A 361 -2.44 16.69 -19.39
C GLU A 361 -1.57 15.45 -19.17
N ALA A 362 -1.93 14.32 -19.79
CA ALA A 362 -1.12 13.11 -19.74
C ALA A 362 0.28 13.33 -20.31
N ALA A 363 0.40 14.07 -21.43
CA ALA A 363 1.69 14.43 -22.02
C ALA A 363 2.52 15.31 -21.07
N LYS A 364 1.91 16.29 -20.40
CA LYS A 364 2.60 17.16 -19.42
C LYS A 364 3.21 16.35 -18.27
N TRP A 365 2.48 15.39 -17.70
CA TRP A 365 3.00 14.51 -16.65
C TRP A 365 4.26 13.76 -17.08
N PHE A 366 4.24 13.13 -18.26
CA PHE A 366 5.41 12.40 -18.76
C PHE A 366 6.59 13.30 -19.13
N ASN A 367 6.34 14.49 -19.70
CA ASN A 367 7.39 15.45 -19.98
C ASN A 367 8.07 15.93 -18.69
N ASN A 368 7.28 16.28 -17.68
CA ASN A 368 7.81 16.70 -16.38
C ASN A 368 8.67 15.59 -15.77
N LEU A 369 8.21 14.33 -15.80
CA LEU A 369 8.99 13.19 -15.32
C LEU A 369 10.35 13.05 -16.03
N LEU A 370 10.36 13.16 -17.36
CA LEU A 370 11.57 13.02 -18.17
C LEU A 370 12.56 14.20 -18.00
N ASN A 371 12.06 15.36 -17.59
CA ASN A 371 12.88 16.54 -17.27
C ASN A 371 13.41 16.52 -15.83
N ASP A 372 12.60 16.00 -14.90
CA ASP A 372 12.91 16.00 -13.47
C ASP A 372 13.87 14.86 -13.07
N VAL A 373 13.79 13.70 -13.73
CA VAL A 373 14.48 12.48 -13.31
C VAL A 373 15.29 11.85 -14.44
N SER A 374 16.56 11.50 -14.13
CA SER A 374 17.40 10.71 -15.03
C SER A 374 17.04 9.22 -14.97
N LEU A 375 16.30 8.73 -15.96
CA LEU A 375 15.93 7.31 -16.10
C LEU A 375 17.01 6.42 -16.73
N LYS A 376 18.28 6.85 -16.79
CA LYS A 376 19.37 6.08 -17.43
C LYS A 376 19.58 4.68 -16.83
N LYS A 377 19.34 4.53 -15.52
CA LYS A 377 19.39 3.23 -14.81
C LYS A 377 18.25 2.30 -15.22
N TYR A 378 17.11 2.86 -15.61
CA TYR A 378 15.87 2.14 -15.91
C TYR A 378 15.55 2.23 -17.41
N GLN A 379 16.42 1.69 -18.26
CA GLN A 379 16.32 1.87 -19.72
C GLN A 379 14.99 1.36 -20.31
N ASN A 380 14.50 0.20 -19.84
CA ASN A 380 13.22 -0.35 -20.26
C ASN A 380 12.05 0.55 -19.83
N SER A 381 12.01 0.95 -18.55
CA SER A 381 11.02 1.90 -18.04
C SER A 381 11.04 3.24 -18.78
N GLN A 382 12.23 3.76 -19.11
CA GLN A 382 12.36 4.97 -19.91
C GLN A 382 11.74 4.80 -21.31
N LEU A 383 11.94 3.64 -21.93
CA LEU A 383 11.40 3.34 -23.25
C LEU A 383 9.87 3.23 -23.22
N GLU A 384 9.31 2.58 -22.20
CA GLU A 384 7.87 2.51 -21.92
C GLU A 384 7.26 3.91 -21.79
N ILE A 385 7.82 4.75 -20.92
CA ILE A 385 7.36 6.13 -20.67
C ILE A 385 7.42 6.98 -21.94
N LYS A 386 8.54 6.93 -22.68
CA LYS A 386 8.66 7.66 -23.95
C LYS A 386 7.64 7.19 -24.98
N THR A 387 7.32 5.90 -25.02
CA THR A 387 6.34 5.34 -25.94
C THR A 387 4.93 5.81 -25.59
N LEU A 388 4.58 5.86 -24.30
CA LEU A 388 3.34 6.43 -23.83
C LEU A 388 3.21 7.93 -24.13
N LEU A 389 4.30 8.69 -23.95
CA LEU A 389 4.34 10.11 -24.33
C LEU A 389 4.16 10.30 -25.84
N ALA A 390 4.82 9.49 -26.67
CA ALA A 390 4.63 9.51 -28.11
C ALA A 390 3.18 9.20 -28.50
N LEU A 391 2.51 8.28 -27.79
CA LEU A 391 1.09 8.02 -28.00
C LEU A 391 0.24 9.27 -27.69
N GLN A 392 0.52 10.00 -26.62
CA GLN A 392 -0.20 11.24 -26.31
C GLN A 392 -0.04 12.28 -27.43
N TYR A 393 1.19 12.51 -27.91
CA TYR A 393 1.41 13.44 -29.04
C TYR A 393 0.75 12.99 -30.34
N CYS A 394 0.70 11.68 -30.58
CA CYS A 394 -0.03 11.12 -31.72
C CYS A 394 -1.53 11.46 -31.65
N LEU A 395 -2.14 11.36 -30.46
CA LEU A 395 -3.57 11.62 -30.25
C LEU A 395 -3.91 13.12 -30.27
N VAL A 396 -3.01 13.97 -29.79
CA VAL A 396 -3.12 15.45 -29.85
C VAL A 396 -2.79 15.99 -31.25
N LYS A 397 -2.24 15.17 -32.14
CA LYS A 397 -1.77 15.51 -33.50
C LYS A 397 -0.57 16.47 -33.52
N ASP A 398 0.27 16.44 -32.48
CA ASP A 398 1.57 17.10 -32.47
C ASP A 398 2.61 16.21 -33.15
N TYR A 399 2.63 16.25 -34.49
CA TYR A 399 3.46 15.37 -35.29
C TYR A 399 4.96 15.70 -35.22
N GLU A 400 5.32 16.93 -34.86
CA GLU A 400 6.72 17.32 -34.75
C GLU A 400 7.36 16.63 -33.54
N LEU A 401 6.77 16.80 -32.35
CA LEU A 401 7.25 16.18 -31.12
C LEU A 401 7.14 14.65 -31.17
N PHE A 402 6.07 14.13 -31.79
CA PHE A 402 5.93 12.70 -32.05
C PHE A 402 7.11 12.13 -32.84
N ASN A 403 7.46 12.74 -33.98
CA ASN A 403 8.52 12.24 -34.86
C ASN A 403 9.90 12.27 -34.18
N GLN A 404 10.16 13.30 -33.36
CA GLN A 404 11.38 13.38 -32.56
C GLN A 404 11.50 12.19 -31.58
N LEU A 405 10.43 11.89 -30.83
CA LEU A 405 10.41 10.78 -29.87
C LEU A 405 10.51 9.41 -30.55
N ILE A 406 9.77 9.20 -31.64
CA ILE A 406 9.73 7.92 -32.35
C ILE A 406 11.09 7.53 -32.93
N ASN A 407 11.90 8.50 -33.35
CA ASN A 407 13.26 8.25 -33.81
C ASN A 407 14.19 7.86 -32.64
N SER A 408 14.03 8.51 -31.48
CA SER A 408 14.74 8.15 -30.25
C SER A 408 14.40 6.72 -29.80
N ILE A 409 13.11 6.39 -29.73
CA ILE A 409 12.58 5.07 -29.34
C ILE A 409 13.12 3.97 -30.27
N GLN A 410 13.08 4.18 -31.59
CA GLN A 410 13.62 3.21 -32.54
C GLN A 410 15.11 2.94 -32.37
N ARG A 411 15.90 3.96 -32.04
CA ARG A 411 17.32 3.79 -31.76
C ARG A 411 17.52 2.96 -30.49
N GLN A 412 16.76 3.22 -29.43
CA GLN A 412 16.83 2.48 -28.17
C GLN A 412 16.40 1.02 -28.33
N ILE A 413 15.35 0.73 -29.09
CA ILE A 413 14.92 -0.66 -29.40
C ILE A 413 16.04 -1.46 -30.09
N ARG A 414 16.81 -0.84 -30.98
CA ARG A 414 17.94 -1.53 -31.65
C ARG A 414 19.06 -1.89 -30.67
N ILE A 415 19.23 -1.12 -29.60
CA ILE A 415 20.25 -1.34 -28.57
C ILE A 415 19.81 -2.44 -27.60
N LEU A 416 18.55 -2.39 -27.15
CA LEU A 416 17.99 -3.34 -26.17
C LEU A 416 17.64 -4.71 -26.77
N GLY A 417 17.55 -4.79 -28.09
CA GLY A 417 17.12 -5.99 -28.80
C GLY A 417 15.63 -5.97 -29.08
N LYS A 418 15.23 -6.50 -30.24
CA LYS A 418 13.84 -6.41 -30.70
C LYS A 418 12.91 -7.32 -29.91
N ASP A 419 13.40 -8.47 -29.48
CA ASP A 419 12.58 -9.48 -28.83
C ASP A 419 12.20 -9.06 -27.40
N ASN A 420 12.98 -8.17 -26.78
CA ASN A 420 12.75 -7.67 -25.42
C ASN A 420 11.72 -6.53 -25.32
N CYS A 421 11.19 -6.04 -26.45
CA CYS A 421 10.33 -4.86 -26.51
C CYS A 421 9.16 -5.02 -27.50
N VAL A 422 8.52 -6.19 -27.52
CA VAL A 422 7.48 -6.55 -28.50
C VAL A 422 6.28 -5.60 -28.43
N ASN A 423 5.78 -5.33 -27.23
CA ASN A 423 4.70 -4.39 -26.94
C ASN A 423 5.00 -2.98 -27.50
N ILE A 424 6.18 -2.45 -27.19
CA ILE A 424 6.62 -1.12 -27.63
C ILE A 424 6.73 -1.06 -29.15
N GLN A 425 7.23 -2.13 -29.79
CA GLN A 425 7.33 -2.18 -31.24
C GLN A 425 5.98 -2.20 -31.95
N LEU A 426 5.03 -2.98 -31.44
CA LEU A 426 3.68 -3.02 -31.99
C LEU A 426 3.01 -1.66 -31.87
N LEU A 427 3.10 -1.02 -30.70
CA LEU A 427 2.52 0.30 -30.49
C LEU A 427 3.16 1.36 -31.40
N ASN A 428 4.48 1.32 -31.59
CA ASN A 428 5.18 2.20 -32.53
C ASN A 428 4.73 1.99 -33.99
N LYS A 429 4.53 0.73 -34.42
CA LYS A 429 3.98 0.43 -35.76
C LYS A 429 2.56 0.97 -35.93
N ILE A 430 1.71 0.80 -34.92
CA ILE A 430 0.33 1.30 -34.90
C ILE A 430 0.33 2.83 -35.08
N MET A 431 1.11 3.56 -34.26
CA MET A 431 1.20 5.02 -34.36
C MET A 431 1.75 5.46 -35.73
N LYS A 432 2.77 4.80 -36.28
CA LYS A 432 3.27 5.14 -37.63
C LYS A 432 2.25 4.89 -38.76
N ILE A 433 1.37 3.91 -38.62
CA ILE A 433 0.30 3.65 -39.60
C ILE A 433 -0.76 4.77 -39.53
N SER A 434 -1.09 5.22 -38.32
CA SER A 434 -2.00 6.35 -38.08
C SER A 434 -1.58 7.60 -38.87
N LEU A 435 -0.31 8.00 -38.79
CA LEU A 435 0.20 9.19 -39.49
C LEU A 435 0.38 9.04 -41.01
N SER A 436 0.45 7.81 -41.53
CA SER A 436 0.81 7.58 -42.94
C SER A 436 -0.35 7.87 -43.89
N GLU A 437 -0.36 9.02 -44.57
CA GLU A 437 -1.39 9.39 -45.56
C GLU A 437 -1.49 8.41 -46.75
N SER A 438 -0.39 7.75 -47.12
CA SER A 438 -0.31 6.83 -48.25
C SER A 438 -0.92 5.45 -48.02
N LYS A 439 -1.19 5.06 -46.76
CA LYS A 439 -1.69 3.72 -46.44
C LYS A 439 -3.22 3.62 -46.57
N ARG A 440 -3.68 2.92 -47.60
CA ARG A 440 -5.08 2.44 -47.69
C ARG A 440 -5.37 1.39 -46.61
N ASN A 441 -6.62 1.36 -46.12
CA ASN A 441 -7.13 0.48 -45.07
C ASN A 441 -6.41 0.62 -43.70
N LYS A 442 -6.19 1.86 -43.22
CA LYS A 442 -5.56 2.12 -41.90
C LYS A 442 -6.26 1.39 -40.76
N ARG A 443 -7.60 1.51 -40.70
CA ARG A 443 -8.44 0.92 -39.65
C ARG A 443 -8.25 -0.59 -39.53
N GLU A 444 -8.25 -1.30 -40.66
CA GLU A 444 -8.10 -2.76 -40.72
C GLU A 444 -6.71 -3.20 -40.22
N LYS A 445 -5.65 -2.56 -40.70
CA LYS A 445 -4.27 -2.86 -40.30
C LYS A 445 -4.00 -2.55 -38.83
N ILE A 446 -4.53 -1.43 -38.32
CA ILE A 446 -4.43 -1.09 -36.91
C ILE A 446 -5.21 -2.12 -36.08
N GLY A 447 -6.42 -2.50 -36.53
CA GLY A 447 -7.25 -3.51 -35.86
C GLY A 447 -6.58 -4.88 -35.75
N GLU A 448 -5.88 -5.35 -36.79
CA GLU A 448 -5.11 -6.60 -36.74
C GLU A 448 -3.97 -6.54 -35.72
N MET A 449 -3.21 -5.43 -35.70
CA MET A 449 -2.12 -5.24 -34.74
C MET A 449 -2.63 -5.06 -33.31
N ALA A 450 -3.79 -4.41 -33.14
CA ALA A 450 -4.44 -4.22 -31.85
C ALA A 450 -4.83 -5.55 -31.21
N LYS A 451 -5.34 -6.51 -32.00
CA LYS A 451 -5.65 -7.86 -31.52
C LYS A 451 -4.41 -8.56 -30.94
N VAL A 452 -3.28 -8.47 -31.65
CA VAL A 452 -2.01 -9.05 -31.17
C VAL A 452 -1.54 -8.32 -29.91
N PHE A 453 -1.57 -6.98 -29.91
CA PHE A 453 -1.14 -6.18 -28.76
C PHE A 453 -1.95 -6.49 -27.50
N ASN A 454 -3.28 -6.55 -27.61
CA ASN A 454 -4.16 -6.84 -26.47
C ASN A 454 -4.04 -8.29 -25.95
N SER A 455 -3.45 -9.20 -26.74
CA SER A 455 -3.16 -10.58 -26.32
C SER A 455 -1.82 -10.76 -25.61
N LEU A 456 -0.97 -9.73 -25.64
CA LEU A 456 0.32 -9.77 -24.95
C LEU A 456 0.10 -9.77 -23.43
N LYS A 457 0.85 -10.63 -22.75
CA LYS A 457 0.99 -10.57 -21.30
C LYS A 457 2.24 -9.76 -20.95
N PRO A 458 2.23 -9.04 -19.82
CA PRO A 458 3.45 -8.39 -19.34
C PRO A 458 4.50 -9.46 -19.01
N GLU A 459 5.56 -9.50 -19.82
CA GLU A 459 6.78 -10.27 -19.50
C GLU A 459 7.69 -9.51 -18.50
N GLN A 460 7.46 -8.20 -18.33
CA GLN A 460 8.23 -7.30 -17.47
C GLN A 460 7.30 -6.65 -16.43
N HIS A 461 7.77 -6.50 -15.18
CA HIS A 461 6.97 -5.98 -14.08
C HIS A 461 6.51 -4.52 -14.27
N PHE A 462 7.28 -3.69 -15.00
CA PHE A 462 6.87 -2.33 -15.38
C PHE A 462 6.67 -2.23 -16.89
N SER A 463 5.46 -2.56 -17.34
CA SER A 463 5.03 -2.42 -18.74
C SER A 463 3.74 -1.59 -18.85
N PRO A 464 3.78 -0.30 -18.50
CA PRO A 464 2.58 0.54 -18.48
C PRO A 464 1.94 0.72 -19.87
N THR A 465 2.65 0.46 -20.97
CA THR A 465 2.02 0.40 -22.30
C THR A 465 0.95 -0.70 -22.40
N LEU A 466 1.11 -1.84 -21.72
CA LEU A 466 0.14 -2.94 -21.71
C LEU A 466 -1.08 -2.67 -20.82
N LEU A 467 -1.03 -1.63 -19.98
CA LEU A 467 -2.18 -1.17 -19.21
C LEU A 467 -3.21 -0.44 -20.09
N ILE A 468 -2.83 -0.04 -21.30
CA ILE A 468 -3.74 0.54 -22.29
C ILE A 468 -4.46 -0.58 -23.04
N ASN A 469 -5.73 -0.37 -23.37
CA ASN A 469 -6.48 -1.24 -24.28
C ASN A 469 -6.67 -0.54 -25.62
N ILE A 470 -6.27 -1.19 -26.72
CA ILE A 470 -6.51 -0.66 -28.06
C ILE A 470 -7.89 -1.13 -28.52
N ASN A 471 -8.91 -0.38 -28.12
CA ASN A 471 -10.32 -0.62 -28.48
C ASN A 471 -10.73 0.17 -29.74
N ASP A 472 -11.95 -0.08 -30.24
CA ASP A 472 -12.46 0.61 -31.44
C ASP A 472 -12.49 2.14 -31.29
N GLU A 473 -12.71 2.65 -30.08
CA GLU A 473 -12.68 4.10 -29.81
C GLU A 473 -11.29 4.68 -30.04
N LEU A 474 -10.24 4.04 -29.51
CA LEU A 474 -8.86 4.47 -29.74
C LEU A 474 -8.49 4.34 -31.22
N ILE A 475 -8.90 3.26 -31.88
CA ILE A 475 -8.67 3.08 -33.32
C ILE A 475 -9.31 4.23 -34.11
N ASN A 476 -10.54 4.63 -33.77
CA ASN A 476 -11.21 5.76 -34.41
C ASN A 476 -10.46 7.08 -34.21
N LYS A 477 -9.84 7.30 -33.04
CA LYS A 477 -9.02 8.50 -32.77
C LYS A 477 -7.68 8.48 -33.53
N LEU A 478 -7.17 7.29 -33.86
CA LEU A 478 -5.91 7.09 -34.57
C LEU A 478 -6.07 7.11 -36.10
N VAL A 479 -7.27 6.94 -36.64
CA VAL A 479 -7.53 7.01 -38.09
C VAL A 479 -7.85 8.45 -38.48
#